data_AF-A0A4Y1VGP2-F1
#
_entry.id   AF-A0A4Y1VGP2-F1
#
_cell.length_a   1.000
_cell.length_b   1.000
_cell.length_c   1.000
_cell.angle_alpha   90.00
_cell.angle_beta   90.00
_cell.angle_gamma   90.00
#
_symmetry.space_group_name_H-M   'P 1'
#
loop_
_entity.id
_entity.type
_entity.pdbx_description
1 polymer ?
#
loop_
_entity_poly.entity_id
_entity_poly.type
_entity_poly.pdbx_seq_one_letter_code
_entity_poly.pdbx_strand_id
1 'polypeptide(L)'
;MGLQYVVAKRIFGFDKDKNVKYVAKSVGAGELDFDKLCAKVSRILGIHRKTVDLVAAGLVDIMSEEIDDGKTVRLGDFGLFRPSFVGKSADTEAGVSASNIVRKRILFFPGESF
;
A
#
# COMPACT_ATOMS: atom_id res chain seq x y z
N MET A 1 3.30 -9.31 -18.30
CA MET A 1 3.16 -8.09 -17.48
C MET A 1 1.74 -7.55 -17.66
N GLY A 2 0.93 -7.46 -16.60
CA GLY A 2 -0.48 -7.05 -16.67
C GLY A 2 -0.73 -5.54 -16.63
N LEU A 3 0.31 -4.73 -16.36
CA LEU A 3 0.21 -3.27 -16.29
C LEU A 3 0.25 -2.67 -17.70
N GLN A 4 -0.84 -2.01 -18.10
CA GLN A 4 -0.87 -1.27 -19.36
C GLN A 4 -0.29 0.14 -19.17
N TYR A 5 0.18 0.75 -20.26
CA TYR A 5 0.64 2.14 -20.25
C TYR A 5 0.06 2.94 -21.41
N VAL A 6 -0.04 4.25 -21.19
CA VAL A 6 -0.32 5.25 -22.22
C VAL A 6 0.78 6.30 -22.21
N VAL A 7 1.03 6.92 -23.36
CA VAL A 7 1.98 8.03 -23.46
C VAL A 7 1.29 9.30 -22.99
N ALA A 8 1.82 9.92 -21.93
CA ALA A 8 1.30 11.17 -21.39
C ALA A 8 2.29 12.33 -21.61
N LYS A 9 1.75 13.47 -22.04
CA LYS A 9 2.49 14.74 -22.16
C LYS A 9 2.57 15.39 -20.77
N ARG A 10 3.77 15.76 -20.30
CA ARG A 10 3.96 16.38 -18.98
C ARG A 10 5.04 17.46 -18.99
N ILE A 11 4.83 18.50 -18.19
CA ILE A 11 5.83 19.52 -17.86
C ILE A 11 6.24 19.29 -16.41
N PHE A 12 7.54 19.26 -16.14
CA PHE A 12 8.05 19.02 -14.80
C PHE A 12 8.41 20.35 -14.11
N GLY A 13 7.86 20.59 -12.91
CA GLY A 13 8.08 21.84 -12.18
C GLY A 13 9.50 22.04 -11.65
N PHE A 14 10.31 20.98 -11.60
CA PHE A 14 11.74 21.06 -11.26
C PHE A 14 12.62 21.39 -12.47
N ASP A 15 12.08 21.29 -13.69
CA ASP A 15 12.82 21.58 -14.91
C ASP A 15 12.80 23.10 -15.15
N LYS A 16 13.98 23.71 -15.18
CA LYS A 16 14.12 25.17 -15.35
C LYS A 16 13.53 25.63 -16.68
N ASP A 17 13.68 24.80 -17.71
CA ASP A 17 13.29 25.14 -19.09
C ASP A 17 11.81 24.84 -19.38
N LYS A 18 11.09 24.20 -18.43
CA LYS A 18 9.67 23.82 -18.54
C LYS A 18 9.29 23.13 -19.86
N ASN A 19 10.24 22.42 -20.46
CA ASN A 19 10.04 21.73 -21.71
C ASN A 19 9.02 20.60 -21.57
N VAL A 20 8.27 20.38 -22.64
CA VAL A 20 7.35 19.25 -22.75
C VAL A 20 8.15 17.95 -22.81
N LYS A 21 7.81 17.01 -21.92
CA LYS A 21 8.32 15.63 -21.97
C LYS A 21 7.17 14.64 -22.13
N TYR A 22 7.49 13.47 -22.68
CA TYR A 22 6.56 12.36 -22.82
C TYR A 22 6.96 11.27 -21.85
N VAL A 23 6.00 10.75 -21.08
CA VAL A 23 6.23 9.71 -20.08
C VAL A 23 5.23 8.57 -20.23
N ALA A 24 5.66 7.36 -19.90
CA ALA A 24 4.75 6.24 -19.71
C ALA A 24 3.93 6.50 -18.44
N LYS A 25 2.61 6.55 -18.59
CA LYS A 25 1.66 6.60 -17.49
C LYS A 25 0.97 5.25 -17.39
N SER A 26 1.03 4.61 -16.22
CA SER A 26 0.31 3.36 -15.99
C SER A 26 -1.20 3.56 -16.06
N VAL A 27 -1.89 2.55 -16.61
CA VAL A 27 -3.35 2.47 -16.65
C VAL A 27 -3.76 1.28 -15.80
N GLY A 28 -4.58 1.55 -14.79
CA GLY A 28 -5.14 0.52 -13.92
C GLY A 28 -6.24 -0.27 -14.63
N ALA A 29 -6.30 -1.58 -14.38
CA ALA A 29 -7.29 -2.48 -14.96
C ALA A 29 -8.61 -2.58 -14.13
N GLY A 30 -8.80 -1.67 -13.17
CA GLY A 30 -9.91 -1.68 -12.22
C GLY A 30 -9.51 -2.16 -10.82
N GLU A 31 -10.50 -2.31 -9.95
CA GLU A 31 -10.36 -2.71 -8.55
C GLU A 31 -11.00 -4.10 -8.33
N LEU A 32 -10.35 -4.93 -7.53
CA LEU A 32 -10.90 -6.20 -7.05
C LEU A 32 -11.20 -6.05 -5.56
N ASP A 33 -12.48 -6.02 -5.21
CA ASP A 33 -12.92 -5.95 -3.81
C ASP A 33 -12.59 -7.23 -3.01
N PHE A 34 -12.64 -7.11 -1.69
CA PHE A 34 -12.29 -8.18 -0.76
C PHE A 34 -13.20 -9.42 -0.91
N ASP A 35 -14.50 -9.21 -1.11
CA ASP A 35 -15.46 -10.31 -1.30
C ASP A 35 -15.18 -11.12 -2.57
N LYS A 36 -14.85 -10.45 -3.68
CA LYS A 36 -14.47 -11.14 -4.92
C LYS A 36 -13.11 -11.80 -4.79
N LEU A 37 -12.17 -11.21 -4.06
CA LEU A 37 -10.87 -11.83 -3.78
C LEU A 37 -11.05 -13.15 -3.03
N CYS A 38 -11.79 -13.13 -1.92
CA CYS A 38 -12.04 -14.32 -1.12
C CYS A 38 -12.87 -15.36 -1.91
N ALA A 39 -13.79 -14.93 -2.79
CA ALA A 39 -14.51 -15.84 -3.68
C ALA A 39 -13.58 -16.57 -4.67
N LYS A 40 -12.56 -15.86 -5.20
CA LYS A 40 -11.52 -16.49 -6.03
C LYS A 40 -10.70 -17.50 -5.24
N VAL A 41 -10.32 -17.20 -4.00
CA VAL A 41 -9.60 -18.12 -3.11
C VAL A 41 -10.42 -19.38 -2.84
N SER A 42 -11.70 -19.22 -2.46
CA SER A 42 -12.64 -20.34 -2.24
C SER A 42 -12.76 -21.23 -3.48
N ARG A 43 -12.87 -20.63 -4.67
CA ARG A 43 -12.94 -21.38 -5.94
C ARG A 43 -11.64 -22.12 -6.26
N ILE A 44 -10.48 -21.53 -6.01
CA ILE A 44 -9.18 -22.16 -6.31
C ILE A 44 -8.90 -23.32 -5.36
N LEU A 45 -9.20 -23.14 -4.06
CA LEU A 45 -8.88 -24.13 -3.03
C LEU A 45 -9.98 -25.17 -2.83
N GLY A 46 -11.18 -24.98 -3.40
CA GLY A 46 -12.33 -25.85 -3.18
C GLY A 46 -12.90 -25.80 -1.76
N ILE A 47 -12.55 -24.75 -0.99
CA ILE A 47 -12.97 -24.58 0.41
C ILE A 47 -14.28 -23.77 0.45
N HIS A 48 -15.17 -24.12 1.37
CA HIS A 48 -16.41 -23.41 1.59
C HIS A 48 -16.18 -21.91 1.84
N ARG A 49 -16.96 -21.06 1.15
CA ARG A 49 -16.80 -19.60 1.13
C ARG A 49 -16.67 -18.99 2.53
N LYS A 50 -17.55 -19.41 3.46
CA LYS A 50 -17.57 -18.88 4.84
C LYS A 50 -16.30 -19.17 5.64
N THR A 51 -15.63 -20.30 5.37
CA THR A 51 -14.36 -20.62 6.03
C THR A 51 -13.26 -19.69 5.55
N VAL A 52 -13.22 -19.41 4.24
CA VAL A 52 -12.27 -18.45 3.67
C VAL A 52 -12.53 -17.05 4.21
N ASP A 53 -13.79 -16.62 4.29
CA ASP A 53 -14.16 -15.32 4.84
C ASP A 53 -13.71 -15.17 6.29
N LEU A 54 -13.91 -16.20 7.11
CA LEU A 54 -13.51 -16.18 8.52
C LEU A 54 -11.99 -16.04 8.68
N VAL A 55 -11.21 -16.82 7.93
CA VAL A 55 -9.74 -16.76 8.01
C VAL A 55 -9.23 -15.41 7.50
N ALA A 56 -9.79 -14.91 6.40
CA ALA A 56 -9.36 -13.65 5.82
C ALA A 56 -9.71 -12.45 6.71
N ALA A 57 -10.90 -12.44 7.31
CA ALA A 57 -11.31 -11.42 8.28
C ALA A 57 -10.42 -11.46 9.53
N GLY A 58 -10.22 -12.64 10.13
CA GLY A 58 -9.38 -12.79 11.31
C GLY A 58 -7.92 -12.38 11.06
N LEU A 59 -7.39 -12.66 9.86
CA LEU A 59 -6.07 -12.18 9.47
C LEU A 59 -6.02 -10.63 9.42
N VAL A 60 -7.01 -9.99 8.79
CA VAL A 60 -7.07 -8.52 8.71
C VAL A 60 -7.18 -7.89 10.10
N ASP A 61 -7.97 -8.48 11.00
CA ASP A 61 -8.13 -8.00 12.37
C ASP A 61 -6.80 -8.06 13.15
N ILE A 62 -6.13 -9.22 13.14
CA ILE A 62 -4.83 -9.39 13.82
C ILE A 62 -3.77 -8.47 13.21
N MET A 63 -3.71 -8.36 11.88
CA MET A 63 -2.76 -7.45 11.22
C MET A 63 -3.01 -6.00 11.63
N SER A 64 -4.26 -5.59 11.77
CA SER A 64 -4.62 -4.23 12.16
C SER A 64 -4.19 -3.92 13.59
N GLU A 65 -4.46 -4.84 14.52
CA GLU A 65 -4.05 -4.74 15.94
C GLU A 65 -2.52 -4.62 16.06
N GLU A 66 -1.78 -5.53 15.43
CA GLU A 66 -0.32 -5.56 15.51
C GLU A 66 0.34 -4.32 14.86
N ILE A 67 -0.25 -3.80 13.78
CA ILE A 67 0.23 -2.57 13.13
C ILE A 67 -0.05 -1.34 13.99
N ASP A 68 -1.21 -1.27 14.65
CA ASP A 68 -1.54 -0.16 15.56
C ASP A 68 -0.62 -0.14 16.78
N ASP A 69 -0.17 -1.32 17.24
CA ASP A 69 0.88 -1.51 18.24
C ASP A 69 2.30 -1.15 17.75
N GLY A 70 2.44 -0.73 16.49
CA GLY A 70 3.71 -0.31 15.91
C GLY A 70 4.58 -1.45 15.38
N LYS A 71 4.08 -2.68 15.33
CA LYS A 71 4.83 -3.82 14.78
C LYS A 71 4.78 -3.80 13.26
N THR A 72 5.88 -4.27 12.66
CA THR A 72 5.93 -4.50 11.21
C THR A 72 5.41 -5.90 10.93
N VAL A 73 4.39 -6.02 10.08
CA VAL A 73 3.77 -7.32 9.76
C VAL A 73 4.22 -7.77 8.37
N ARG A 74 4.83 -8.95 8.28
CA ARG A 74 5.22 -9.59 7.01
C ARG A 74 4.17 -10.62 6.61
N LEU A 75 3.62 -10.46 5.41
CA LEU A 75 2.64 -11.37 4.83
C LEU A 75 3.34 -12.32 3.83
N GLY A 76 4.12 -13.26 4.35
CA GLY A 76 4.90 -14.20 3.53
C GLY A 76 5.73 -13.48 2.45
N ASP A 77 5.68 -14.02 1.23
CA ASP A 77 6.41 -13.51 0.06
C ASP A 77 5.69 -12.36 -0.66
N PHE A 78 4.47 -12.01 -0.23
CA PHE A 78 3.72 -10.89 -0.79
C PHE A 78 4.38 -9.55 -0.45
N GLY A 79 4.86 -9.42 0.79
CA GLY A 79 5.54 -8.21 1.25
C GLY A 79 5.38 -7.96 2.75
N LEU A 80 5.74 -6.75 3.17
CA LEU A 80 5.59 -6.31 4.56
C LEU A 80 4.91 -4.96 4.66
N PHE A 81 4.14 -4.81 5.74
CA PHE A 81 3.42 -3.61 6.13
C PHE A 81 4.12 -3.03 7.36
N ARG A 82 4.69 -1.84 7.20
CA ARG A 82 5.40 -1.13 8.27
C ARG A 82 4.62 0.11 8.70
N PRO A 83 4.20 0.23 9.97
CA PRO A 83 3.63 1.47 10.48
C PRO A 83 4.67 2.58 10.45
N SER A 84 4.21 3.77 10.11
CA SER A 84 5.00 4.98 9.98
C SER A 84 4.11 6.20 10.24
N PHE A 85 4.72 7.38 10.26
CA PHE A 85 3.98 8.62 10.32
C PHE A 85 4.59 9.68 9.41
N VAL A 86 3.80 10.71 9.12
CA VAL A 86 4.25 11.95 8.49
C VAL A 86 4.39 12.98 9.59
N GLY A 87 5.57 13.57 9.71
CA GLY A 87 5.86 14.62 10.68
C GLY A 87 6.17 15.96 10.00
N LYS A 88 5.92 17.07 10.70
CA LYS A 88 6.46 18.39 10.35
C LYS A 88 7.89 18.51 10.87
N SER A 89 8.76 19.15 10.09
CA SER A 89 10.10 19.51 10.55
C SER A 89 10.06 20.56 11.65
N ALA A 90 11.07 20.55 12.50
CA ALA A 90 11.38 21.63 13.45
C ALA A 90 12.83 22.07 13.22
N ASP A 91 13.13 23.33 13.51
CA ASP A 91 14.47 23.90 13.31
C ASP A 91 15.49 23.42 14.35
N THR A 92 15.01 22.91 15.49
CA THR A 92 15.85 22.38 16.58
C THR A 92 15.36 21.00 17.02
N GLU A 93 16.27 20.20 17.55
CA GLU A 93 15.97 18.86 18.09
C GLU A 93 14.93 18.92 19.21
N ALA A 94 15.10 19.88 20.14
CA ALA A 94 14.15 20.12 21.23
C ALA A 94 12.75 20.56 20.74
N GLY A 95 12.64 21.04 19.51
CA GLY A 95 11.37 21.40 18.87
C GLY A 95 10.60 20.21 18.30
N VAL A 96 11.17 19.00 18.32
CA VAL A 96 10.50 17.77 17.89
C VAL A 96 9.76 17.13 19.06
N SER A 97 8.46 16.95 18.90
CA SER A 97 7.55 16.37 19.88
C SER A 97 6.45 15.55 19.19
N ALA A 98 5.59 14.90 19.97
CA ALA A 98 4.42 14.21 19.44
C ALA A 98 3.49 15.13 18.62
N SER A 99 3.46 16.43 18.89
CA SER A 99 2.67 17.40 18.13
C SER A 99 3.16 17.60 16.69
N ASN A 100 4.41 17.25 16.41
CA ASN A 100 4.97 17.29 15.06
C ASN A 100 4.42 16.14 14.20
N ILE A 101 3.86 15.09 14.80
CA ILE A 101 3.25 13.96 14.09
C ILE A 101 1.88 14.39 13.54
N VAL A 102 1.78 14.45 12.22
CA VAL A 102 0.58 14.94 11.51
C VAL A 102 -0.40 13.80 11.20
N ARG A 103 0.13 12.64 10.81
CA ARG A 103 -0.69 11.53 10.33
C ARG A 103 0.04 10.20 10.44
N LYS A 104 -0.66 9.17 10.93
CA LYS A 104 -0.24 7.76 10.79
C LYS A 104 -0.40 7.27 9.34
N ARG A 105 0.53 6.46 8.87
CA ARG A 105 0.48 5.80 7.56
C ARG A 105 1.08 4.41 7.64
N ILE A 106 0.72 3.54 6.70
CA ILE A 106 1.33 2.24 6.53
C ILE A 106 2.15 2.27 5.25
N LEU A 107 3.42 1.85 5.33
CA LEU A 107 4.28 1.67 4.17
C LEU A 107 4.22 0.20 3.77
N PHE A 108 3.92 -0.05 2.49
CA PHE A 108 4.00 -1.38 1.91
C PHE A 108 5.33 -1.53 1.16
N PHE A 109 6.06 -2.60 1.45
CA PHE A 109 7.25 -3.00 0.69
C PHE A 109 6.95 -4.33 0.01
N PRO A 110 6.98 -4.38 -1.35
CA PRO A 110 6.78 -5.62 -2.08
C PRO A 110 7.78 -6.70 -1.65
N GLY A 111 7.31 -7.94 -1.54
CA GLY A 111 8.15 -9.13 -1.36
C GLY A 111 8.59 -9.73 -2.70
N GLU A 112 9.25 -10.88 -2.66
CA GLU A 112 9.86 -11.54 -3.83
C GLU A 112 8.86 -11.98 -4.90
N SER A 113 7.56 -12.01 -4.59
CA SER A 113 6.51 -12.36 -5.54
C SER A 113 6.21 -11.27 -6.58
N PHE A 114 6.84 -10.10 -6.50
CA PHE A 114 6.64 -8.92 -7.36
C PHE A 114 7.97 -8.33 -7.84
#